data_AF-A0A2W2BB43-F1
#
_entry.id   AF-A0A2W2BB43-F1
#
_cell.length_a   1.000
_cell.length_b   1.000
_cell.length_c   1.000
_cell.angle_alpha   90.00
_cell.angle_beta   90.00
_cell.angle_gamma   90.00
#
_symmetry.space_group_name_H-M   'P 1'
#
loop_
_entity.id
_entity.type
_entity.pdbx_description
1 polymer ?
#
loop_
_entity_poly.entity_id
_entity_poly.type
_entity_poly.pdbx_seq_one_letter_code
_entity_poly.pdbx_strand_id
1 'polypeptide(L)'
;MKRKLCILISIVLLQFLSRVGFCQTTASKLSFKNTGITGLSQAVGINFAADGYAYIWEKAGKVKSVAPNSTGTTTLLDLSDEVYHPSGEDHGLLGFALDPDFSTNGYVYLWYTVEGRVLFNDPGIALDQSGPTQGRCTRYTVQNHQINPNTRLVLLGDALGDGPPILSSTHGVGTCFFDQSGYLMLSVGDGSFGDSWGSLAVSKGMMSQAMLNLHSERAQVDSCLAGKILRIDPATGGQSAF
;
A
#
# COMPACT_ATOMS: atom_id res chain seq x y z
N MET A 1 -58.74 14.19 52.47
CA MET A 1 -58.44 13.88 51.06
C MET A 1 -57.04 14.28 50.57
N LYS A 2 -56.39 15.33 51.11
CA LYS A 2 -55.08 15.81 50.59
C LYS A 2 -53.86 14.90 50.83
N ARG A 3 -53.88 13.99 51.83
CA ARG A 3 -52.76 13.07 52.13
C ARG A 3 -52.70 11.81 51.23
N LYS A 4 -53.80 11.42 50.58
CA LYS A 4 -53.83 10.24 49.70
C LYS A 4 -53.35 10.53 48.26
N LEU A 5 -53.35 11.80 47.85
CA LEU A 5 -52.96 12.21 46.50
C LEU A 5 -51.43 12.32 46.32
N CYS A 6 -50.69 12.69 47.37
CA CYS A 6 -49.22 12.74 47.31
C CYS A 6 -48.56 11.36 47.22
N ILE A 7 -49.14 10.32 47.83
CA ILE A 7 -48.58 8.96 47.81
C ILE A 7 -48.76 8.32 46.42
N LEU A 8 -49.86 8.62 45.72
CA LEU A 8 -50.12 8.06 44.39
C LEU A 8 -49.19 8.65 43.31
N ILE A 9 -48.84 9.94 43.41
CA ILE A 9 -47.91 10.61 42.49
C ILE A 9 -46.47 10.10 42.71
N SER A 10 -46.08 9.81 43.96
CA SER A 10 -44.76 9.23 44.25
C SER A 10 -44.59 7.79 43.73
N ILE A 11 -45.66 6.98 43.65
CA ILE A 11 -45.57 5.60 43.14
C ILE A 11 -45.52 5.56 41.60
N VAL A 12 -46.19 6.49 40.91
CA VAL A 12 -46.14 6.57 39.44
C VAL A 12 -44.81 7.14 38.94
N LEU A 13 -44.19 8.06 39.68
CA LEU A 13 -42.84 8.55 39.34
C LEU A 13 -41.74 7.50 39.58
N LEU A 14 -41.97 6.52 40.47
CA LEU A 14 -41.00 5.46 40.78
C LEU A 14 -41.00 4.31 39.76
N GLN A 15 -42.05 4.19 38.93
CA GLN A 15 -42.16 3.16 37.89
C GLN A 15 -41.58 3.62 36.54
N PHE A 16 -41.28 4.91 36.36
CA PHE A 16 -40.67 5.45 35.14
C PHE A 16 -39.14 5.46 35.15
N LEU A 17 -38.50 5.13 36.27
CA LEU A 17 -37.04 5.17 36.44
C LEU A 17 -36.33 3.80 36.37
N SER A 18 -37.04 2.69 36.11
CA SER A 18 -36.43 1.35 36.16
C SER A 18 -36.16 0.69 34.81
N ARG A 19 -36.31 1.39 33.68
CA ARG A 19 -35.82 0.89 32.38
C ARG A 19 -34.43 1.42 32.04
N VAL A 20 -33.48 1.18 32.95
CA VAL A 20 -32.07 1.14 32.56
C VAL A 20 -31.88 -0.21 31.89
N GLY A 21 -32.15 -0.27 30.59
CA GLY A 21 -31.74 -1.42 29.79
C GLY A 21 -30.22 -1.45 29.82
N PHE A 22 -29.64 -2.35 30.60
CA PHE A 22 -28.23 -2.69 30.44
C PHE A 22 -28.09 -3.31 29.06
N CYS A 23 -27.66 -2.51 28.08
CA CYS A 23 -27.03 -3.05 26.89
C CYS A 23 -25.67 -3.57 27.34
N GLN A 24 -25.67 -4.78 27.89
CA GLN A 24 -24.43 -5.46 28.21
C GLN A 24 -23.88 -5.94 26.88
N THR A 25 -22.94 -5.18 26.31
CA THR A 25 -22.10 -5.68 25.24
C THR A 25 -21.32 -6.86 25.86
N THR A 26 -21.78 -8.09 25.66
CA THR A 26 -20.90 -9.22 25.87
C THR A 26 -19.72 -8.97 24.92
N ALA A 27 -18.56 -8.65 25.49
CA ALA A 27 -17.32 -8.71 24.73
C ALA A 27 -17.26 -10.14 24.21
N SER A 28 -17.64 -10.33 22.94
CA SER A 28 -17.48 -11.59 22.26
C SER A 28 -16.00 -11.93 22.42
N LYS A 29 -15.70 -13.00 23.16
CA LYS A 29 -14.33 -13.49 23.30
C LYS A 29 -13.75 -13.51 21.90
N LEU A 30 -12.74 -12.69 21.66
CA LEU A 30 -12.03 -12.69 20.40
C LEU A 30 -11.44 -14.09 20.24
N SER A 31 -12.09 -14.89 19.39
CA SER A 31 -11.66 -16.25 19.10
C SER A 31 -10.79 -16.17 17.85
N PHE A 32 -9.51 -16.43 18.01
CA PHE A 32 -8.59 -16.55 16.89
C PHE A 32 -8.71 -17.95 16.31
N LYS A 33 -9.22 -18.06 15.09
CA LYS A 33 -9.14 -19.29 14.32
C LYS A 33 -7.78 -19.31 13.61
N ASN A 34 -6.86 -20.14 14.08
CA ASN A 34 -5.58 -20.34 13.40
C ASN A 34 -5.84 -21.12 12.11
N THR A 35 -5.95 -20.40 10.99
CA THR A 35 -6.12 -20.98 9.66
C THR A 35 -4.85 -20.64 8.86
N GLY A 36 -4.04 -21.65 8.56
CA GLY A 36 -2.83 -21.46 7.76
C GLY A 36 -3.20 -21.26 6.29
N ILE A 37 -2.86 -20.10 5.74
CA ILE A 37 -2.88 -19.86 4.29
C ILE A 37 -1.61 -20.48 3.70
N THR A 38 -1.74 -21.27 2.64
CA THR A 38 -0.61 -21.94 1.98
C THR A 38 -0.31 -21.35 0.60
N GLY A 39 0.84 -21.70 0.04
CA GLY A 39 1.24 -21.24 -1.29
C GLY A 39 1.74 -19.79 -1.34
N LEU A 40 2.16 -19.22 -0.21
CA LEU A 40 2.79 -17.91 -0.13
C LEU A 40 4.32 -18.01 -0.12
N SER A 41 4.97 -17.02 -0.71
CA SER A 41 6.42 -16.84 -0.73
C SER A 41 6.74 -15.38 -0.47
N GLN A 42 7.37 -15.08 0.68
CA GLN A 42 7.71 -13.70 1.09
C GLN A 42 6.51 -12.73 0.97
N ALA A 43 5.36 -13.11 1.54
CA ALA A 43 4.22 -12.21 1.65
C ALA A 43 4.61 -11.00 2.53
N VAL A 44 4.33 -9.81 2.02
CA VAL A 44 4.66 -8.54 2.70
C VAL A 44 3.42 -7.83 3.23
N GLY A 45 2.22 -8.20 2.78
CA GLY A 45 0.97 -7.70 3.35
C GLY A 45 -0.28 -8.38 2.83
N ILE A 46 -1.40 -8.01 3.44
CA ILE A 46 -2.75 -8.52 3.17
C ILE A 46 -3.77 -7.39 3.32
N ASN A 47 -4.79 -7.38 2.47
CA ASN A 47 -5.94 -6.48 2.56
C ASN A 47 -7.23 -7.26 2.24
N PHE A 48 -8.36 -6.89 2.84
CA PHE A 48 -9.62 -7.59 2.71
C PHE A 48 -10.65 -6.73 1.98
N ALA A 49 -11.27 -7.30 0.94
CA ALA A 49 -12.43 -6.70 0.31
C ALA A 49 -13.70 -6.93 1.14
N ALA A 50 -14.74 -6.12 0.89
CA ALA A 50 -16.00 -6.17 1.63
C ALA A 50 -16.75 -7.51 1.46
N ASP A 51 -16.49 -8.25 0.37
CA ASP A 51 -17.03 -9.58 0.10
C ASP A 51 -16.27 -10.71 0.84
N GLY A 52 -15.22 -10.36 1.58
CA GLY A 52 -14.40 -11.28 2.38
C GLY A 52 -13.23 -11.92 1.62
N TYR A 53 -13.01 -11.58 0.34
CA TYR A 53 -11.77 -11.98 -0.33
C TYR A 53 -10.58 -11.26 0.30
N ALA A 54 -9.51 -12.02 0.54
CA ALA A 54 -8.22 -11.46 0.90
C ALA A 54 -7.35 -11.29 -0.35
N TYR A 55 -6.69 -10.14 -0.46
CA TYR A 55 -5.65 -9.84 -1.44
C TYR A 55 -4.33 -9.77 -0.71
N ILE A 56 -3.37 -10.60 -1.13
CA ILE A 56 -2.06 -10.75 -0.53
C ILE A 56 -1.03 -10.39 -1.58
N TRP A 57 -0.02 -9.60 -1.24
CA TRP A 57 1.07 -9.31 -2.15
C TRP A 57 2.39 -9.85 -1.62
N GLU A 58 3.18 -10.36 -2.55
CA GLU A 58 4.49 -10.94 -2.31
C GLU A 58 5.56 -9.99 -2.80
N LYS A 59 6.69 -9.96 -2.08
CA LYS A 59 7.83 -9.09 -2.36
C LYS A 59 8.25 -9.11 -3.83
N ALA A 60 8.22 -10.29 -4.45
CA ALA A 60 8.60 -10.52 -5.85
C ALA A 60 7.60 -9.96 -6.89
N GLY A 61 6.62 -9.15 -6.50
CA GLY A 61 5.69 -8.53 -7.45
C GLY A 61 4.48 -9.37 -7.80
N LYS A 62 4.09 -10.32 -6.95
CA LYS A 62 2.91 -11.17 -7.18
C LYS A 62 1.75 -10.69 -6.32
N VAL A 63 0.57 -10.61 -6.91
CA VAL A 63 -0.70 -10.41 -6.18
C VAL A 63 -1.47 -11.72 -6.20
N LYS A 64 -1.87 -12.17 -5.02
CA LYS A 64 -2.63 -13.40 -4.79
C LYS A 64 -3.95 -13.08 -4.12
N SER A 65 -4.95 -13.92 -4.34
CA SER A 65 -6.21 -13.88 -3.62
C SER A 65 -6.49 -15.16 -2.84
N VAL A 66 -7.22 -15.02 -1.74
CA VAL A 66 -7.80 -16.14 -0.97
C VAL A 66 -9.30 -15.87 -0.83
N ALA A 67 -10.11 -16.81 -1.28
CA ALA A 67 -11.56 -16.72 -1.13
C ALA A 67 -11.97 -16.88 0.35
N PRO A 68 -13.14 -16.34 0.76
CA PRO A 68 -13.67 -16.55 2.11
C PRO A 68 -13.67 -18.02 2.51
N ASN A 69 -13.14 -18.33 3.70
CA ASN A 69 -13.03 -19.69 4.24
C ASN A 69 -12.10 -20.66 3.48
N SER A 70 -11.33 -20.19 2.50
CA SER A 70 -10.30 -20.97 1.81
C SER A 70 -8.95 -20.87 2.52
N THR A 71 -8.10 -21.88 2.33
CA THR A 71 -6.67 -21.86 2.70
C THR A 71 -5.75 -21.77 1.49
N GLY A 72 -6.27 -22.04 0.30
CA GLY A 72 -5.52 -21.99 -0.97
C GLY A 72 -5.50 -20.59 -1.56
N THR A 73 -4.39 -20.27 -2.22
CA THR A 73 -4.16 -19.00 -2.91
C THR A 73 -4.33 -19.15 -4.42
N THR A 74 -4.72 -18.07 -5.09
CA THR A 74 -4.72 -17.94 -6.56
C THR A 74 -3.90 -16.73 -6.94
N THR A 75 -2.92 -16.88 -7.84
CA THR A 75 -2.16 -15.74 -8.38
C THR A 75 -3.03 -14.98 -9.36
N LEU A 76 -3.25 -13.69 -9.10
CA LEU A 76 -4.04 -12.78 -9.93
C LEU A 76 -3.18 -11.93 -10.86
N LEU A 77 -1.96 -11.62 -10.44
CA LEU A 77 -1.02 -10.80 -11.20
C LEU A 77 0.41 -11.22 -10.85
N ASP A 78 1.29 -11.25 -11.86
CA ASP A 78 2.72 -11.52 -11.70
C ASP A 78 3.51 -10.41 -12.42
N LEU A 79 4.18 -9.56 -11.65
CA LEU A 79 5.05 -8.49 -12.14
C LEU A 79 6.53 -8.77 -11.83
N SER A 80 6.92 -10.02 -11.60
CA SER A 80 8.29 -10.32 -11.16
C SER A 80 9.40 -9.89 -12.12
N ASP A 81 9.08 -9.73 -13.41
CA ASP A 81 10.05 -9.21 -14.39
C ASP A 81 10.25 -7.70 -14.31
N GLU A 82 9.30 -6.97 -13.73
CA GLU A 82 9.31 -5.52 -13.59
C GLU A 82 9.63 -5.05 -12.17
N VAL A 83 9.29 -5.83 -11.15
CA VAL A 83 9.55 -5.48 -9.75
C VAL A 83 10.99 -5.83 -9.39
N TYR A 84 11.74 -4.85 -8.89
CA TYR A 84 13.06 -5.09 -8.33
C TYR A 84 12.95 -5.73 -6.94
N HIS A 85 13.36 -6.99 -6.79
CA HIS A 85 13.16 -7.76 -5.56
C HIS A 85 14.41 -8.56 -5.08
N PRO A 86 15.60 -7.94 -4.97
CA PRO A 86 16.85 -8.61 -4.56
C PRO A 86 16.70 -9.38 -3.24
N SER A 87 17.32 -10.56 -3.15
CA SER A 87 17.24 -11.39 -1.94
C SER A 87 17.92 -10.71 -0.75
N GLY A 88 17.30 -10.76 0.43
CA GLY A 88 17.88 -10.21 1.68
C GLY A 88 17.74 -8.70 1.88
N GLU A 89 17.20 -7.97 0.91
CA GLU A 89 16.98 -6.51 0.95
C GLU A 89 15.49 -6.16 1.11
N ASP A 90 15.16 -4.87 1.28
CA ASP A 90 13.79 -4.42 1.55
C ASP A 90 12.98 -4.02 0.30
N HIS A 91 13.61 -3.98 -0.86
CA HIS A 91 12.96 -3.64 -2.14
C HIS A 91 11.94 -4.69 -2.60
N GLY A 92 10.95 -4.27 -3.39
CA GLY A 92 9.95 -5.16 -3.96
C GLY A 92 8.61 -4.47 -4.15
N LEU A 93 7.56 -5.28 -4.30
CA LEU A 93 6.18 -4.84 -4.15
C LEU A 93 5.88 -4.77 -2.66
N LEU A 94 5.80 -3.57 -2.11
CA LEU A 94 5.66 -3.35 -0.65
C LEU A 94 4.31 -2.75 -0.27
N GLY A 95 3.70 -1.96 -1.15
CA GLY A 95 2.40 -1.35 -0.90
C GLY A 95 1.32 -1.89 -1.82
N PHE A 96 0.13 -2.12 -1.27
CA PHE A 96 -1.07 -2.47 -2.00
C PHE A 96 -2.30 -1.85 -1.33
N ALA A 97 -3.17 -1.20 -2.11
CA ALA A 97 -4.42 -0.65 -1.62
C ALA A 97 -5.60 -1.08 -2.50
N LEU A 98 -6.72 -1.38 -1.85
CA LEU A 98 -8.04 -1.42 -2.49
C LEU A 98 -8.60 0.01 -2.47
N ASP A 99 -9.23 0.41 -3.56
CA ASP A 99 -9.97 1.66 -3.63
C ASP A 99 -11.09 1.71 -2.57
N PRO A 100 -11.43 2.87 -1.98
CA PRO A 100 -12.56 2.97 -1.07
C PRO A 100 -13.89 2.49 -1.69
N ASP A 101 -14.04 2.69 -3.01
CA ASP A 101 -15.20 2.24 -3.79
C ASP A 101 -14.93 0.92 -4.55
N PHE A 102 -13.99 0.09 -4.05
CA PHE A 102 -13.55 -1.15 -4.71
C PHE A 102 -14.69 -2.09 -5.10
N SER A 103 -15.76 -2.19 -4.31
CA SER A 103 -16.93 -3.02 -4.62
C SER A 103 -17.67 -2.59 -5.88
N THR A 104 -17.46 -1.34 -6.31
CA THR A 104 -18.11 -0.75 -7.49
C THR A 104 -17.12 -0.61 -8.65
N ASN A 105 -15.90 -0.12 -8.39
CA ASN A 105 -14.93 0.18 -9.45
C ASN A 105 -13.87 -0.91 -9.67
N GLY A 106 -13.64 -1.79 -8.69
CA GLY A 106 -12.61 -2.83 -8.74
C GLY A 106 -11.17 -2.31 -8.73
N TYR A 107 -10.91 -1.04 -8.42
CA TYR A 107 -9.56 -0.47 -8.52
C TYR A 107 -8.63 -0.94 -7.40
N VAL A 108 -7.42 -1.33 -7.81
CA VAL A 108 -6.33 -1.70 -6.90
C VAL A 108 -5.07 -0.96 -7.28
N TYR A 109 -4.26 -0.60 -6.29
CA TYR A 109 -3.06 0.21 -6.44
C TYR A 109 -1.86 -0.55 -5.89
N LEU A 110 -0.78 -0.60 -6.65
CA LEU A 110 0.47 -1.28 -6.30
C LEU A 110 1.59 -0.25 -6.19
N TRP A 111 2.45 -0.38 -5.18
CA TRP A 111 3.59 0.49 -4.92
C TRP A 111 4.87 -0.34 -4.75
N TYR A 112 5.81 -0.17 -5.68
CA TYR A 112 6.97 -1.06 -5.81
C TYR A 112 8.21 -0.35 -6.36
N THR A 113 9.38 -0.97 -6.19
CA THR A 113 10.64 -0.60 -6.85
C THR A 113 10.77 -1.24 -8.23
N VAL A 114 11.29 -0.52 -9.22
CA VAL A 114 11.37 -0.99 -10.62
C VAL A 114 12.72 -1.65 -10.93
N GLU A 115 12.69 -2.81 -11.55
CA GLU A 115 13.88 -3.55 -12.02
C GLU A 115 14.67 -2.72 -13.04
N GLY A 116 15.99 -2.71 -12.92
CA GLY A 116 16.89 -1.87 -13.72
C GLY A 116 16.75 -2.10 -15.22
N ARG A 117 16.54 -3.35 -15.66
CA ARG A 117 16.28 -3.67 -17.08
C ARG A 117 15.07 -2.94 -17.64
N VAL A 118 14.00 -2.86 -16.84
CA VAL A 118 12.76 -2.17 -17.21
C VAL A 118 12.95 -0.67 -17.10
N LEU A 119 13.57 -0.21 -16.01
CA LEU A 119 13.78 1.21 -15.74
C LEU A 119 14.69 1.89 -16.79
N PHE A 120 15.78 1.23 -17.16
CA PHE A 120 16.76 1.76 -18.14
C PHE A 120 16.46 1.31 -19.58
N ASN A 121 15.41 0.51 -19.80
CA ASN A 121 15.11 -0.13 -21.08
C ASN A 121 16.34 -0.85 -21.67
N ASP A 122 17.05 -1.59 -20.81
CA ASP A 122 18.34 -2.22 -21.10
C ASP A 122 18.29 -3.71 -20.72
N PRO A 123 17.97 -4.60 -21.68
CA PRO A 123 17.86 -6.03 -21.40
C PRO A 123 19.20 -6.71 -21.08
N GLY A 124 20.33 -6.00 -21.25
CA GLY A 124 21.67 -6.50 -20.94
C GLY A 124 22.01 -6.48 -19.45
N ILE A 125 21.24 -5.74 -18.63
CA ILE A 125 21.33 -5.81 -17.16
C ILE A 125 20.77 -7.16 -16.72
N ALA A 126 21.40 -7.84 -15.76
CA ALA A 126 20.84 -9.10 -15.24
C ALA A 126 19.64 -8.82 -14.32
N LEU A 127 18.64 -9.71 -14.34
CA LEU A 127 17.65 -9.79 -13.26
C LEU A 127 18.40 -9.93 -11.94
N ASP A 128 18.00 -9.19 -10.91
CA ASP A 128 18.66 -9.13 -9.59
C ASP A 128 19.93 -8.29 -9.47
N GLN A 129 20.43 -7.70 -10.57
CA GLN A 129 21.60 -6.85 -10.50
C GLN A 129 21.33 -5.60 -9.65
N SER A 130 22.12 -5.42 -8.60
CA SER A 130 22.13 -4.20 -7.78
C SER A 130 22.40 -2.96 -8.63
N GLY A 131 21.50 -1.98 -8.54
CA GLY A 131 21.58 -0.76 -9.30
C GLY A 131 20.49 0.24 -8.90
N PRO A 132 20.61 1.49 -9.37
CA PRO A 132 19.68 2.54 -8.99
C PRO A 132 18.29 2.19 -9.49
N THR A 133 17.29 2.42 -8.65
CA THR A 133 15.88 2.14 -8.94
C THR A 133 15.02 3.34 -8.54
N GLN A 134 13.76 3.31 -8.91
CA GLN A 134 12.76 4.27 -8.45
C GLN A 134 11.49 3.57 -7.98
N GLY A 135 10.71 4.28 -7.16
CA GLY A 135 9.35 3.86 -6.84
C GLY A 135 8.41 4.07 -8.04
N ARG A 136 7.52 3.10 -8.28
CA ARG A 136 6.46 3.15 -9.28
C ARG A 136 5.11 2.77 -8.67
N CYS A 137 4.12 3.59 -8.95
CA CYS A 137 2.74 3.37 -8.54
C CYS A 137 1.88 3.04 -9.76
N THR A 138 1.17 1.92 -9.71
CA THR A 138 0.27 1.50 -10.79
C THR A 138 -1.10 1.14 -10.27
N ARG A 139 -2.14 1.52 -11.01
CA ARG A 139 -3.51 1.08 -10.81
C ARG A 139 -3.88 -0.03 -11.80
N TYR A 140 -4.63 -1.02 -11.33
CA TYR A 140 -5.31 -2.02 -12.16
C TYR A 140 -6.78 -2.12 -11.77
N THR A 141 -7.58 -2.80 -12.59
CA THR A 141 -8.97 -3.13 -12.31
C THR A 141 -9.11 -4.63 -12.07
N VAL A 142 -9.81 -4.98 -10.99
CA VAL A 142 -10.28 -6.32 -10.66
C VAL A 142 -11.72 -6.47 -11.14
N GLN A 143 -12.01 -7.54 -11.88
CA GLN A 143 -13.37 -7.93 -12.24
C GLN A 143 -13.52 -9.43 -12.03
N ASN A 144 -14.61 -9.85 -11.37
CA ASN A 144 -14.85 -11.27 -11.04
C ASN A 144 -13.66 -11.93 -10.31
N HIS A 145 -13.06 -11.21 -9.37
CA HIS A 145 -11.86 -11.62 -8.61
C HIS A 145 -10.64 -11.95 -9.48
N GLN A 146 -10.52 -11.36 -10.67
CA GLN A 146 -9.36 -11.45 -11.55
C GLN A 146 -8.84 -10.06 -11.85
N ILE A 147 -7.53 -9.85 -11.85
CA ILE A 147 -6.92 -8.60 -12.31
C ILE A 147 -6.86 -8.63 -13.84
N ASN A 148 -7.30 -7.57 -14.51
CA ASN A 148 -7.09 -7.39 -15.95
C ASN A 148 -5.81 -6.57 -16.20
N PRO A 149 -4.71 -7.17 -16.69
CA PRO A 149 -3.45 -6.45 -16.90
C PRO A 149 -3.56 -5.31 -17.92
N ASN A 150 -4.51 -5.37 -18.86
CA ASN A 150 -4.72 -4.34 -19.88
C ASN A 150 -5.34 -3.05 -19.32
N THR A 151 -5.77 -3.04 -18.06
CA THR A 151 -6.32 -1.85 -17.38
C THR A 151 -5.27 -1.04 -16.62
N ARG A 152 -4.00 -1.42 -16.79
CA ARG A 152 -2.87 -0.76 -16.14
C ARG A 152 -2.87 0.75 -16.42
N LEU A 153 -2.77 1.52 -15.35
CA LEU A 153 -2.44 2.95 -15.39
C LEU A 153 -1.23 3.20 -14.49
N VAL A 154 -0.17 3.82 -15.00
CA VAL A 154 0.95 4.27 -14.16
C VAL A 154 0.60 5.65 -13.61
N LEU A 155 0.59 5.79 -12.28
CA LEU A 155 0.26 7.03 -11.59
C LEU A 155 1.50 7.84 -11.19
N LEU A 156 2.62 7.15 -10.99
CA LEU A 156 3.91 7.73 -10.63
C LEU A 156 5.01 6.78 -11.06
N GLY A 157 6.16 7.31 -11.47
CA GLY A 157 7.33 6.49 -11.76
C GLY A 157 7.34 5.85 -13.16
N ASP A 158 6.67 6.45 -14.16
CA ASP A 158 6.60 5.88 -15.51
C ASP A 158 7.92 6.08 -16.26
N ALA A 159 8.34 7.33 -16.39
CA ALA A 159 9.58 7.71 -17.04
C ALA A 159 10.79 7.56 -16.11
N LEU A 160 11.99 7.53 -16.68
CA LEU A 160 13.20 7.54 -15.89
C LEU A 160 13.33 8.86 -15.11
N GLY A 161 13.39 8.78 -13.78
CA GLY A 161 13.59 9.92 -12.89
C GLY A 161 12.32 10.68 -12.48
N ASP A 162 11.13 10.24 -12.88
CA ASP A 162 9.85 10.84 -12.47
C ASP A 162 9.24 10.22 -11.19
N GLY A 163 9.87 9.16 -10.68
CA GLY A 163 9.55 8.53 -9.40
C GLY A 163 10.59 8.86 -8.31
N PRO A 164 10.35 8.47 -7.05
CA PRO A 164 11.32 8.67 -5.99
C PRO A 164 12.61 7.89 -6.24
N PRO A 165 13.78 8.56 -6.24
CA PRO A 165 15.04 7.90 -6.52
C PRO A 165 15.55 7.09 -5.34
N ILE A 166 16.03 5.88 -5.60
CA ILE A 166 16.55 4.94 -4.60
C ILE A 166 17.93 4.46 -5.08
N LEU A 167 18.97 4.86 -4.36
CA LEU A 167 20.38 4.73 -4.77
C LEU A 167 21.19 3.77 -3.88
N SER A 168 20.50 3.02 -3.03
CA SER A 168 21.05 1.99 -2.15
C SER A 168 20.09 0.81 -2.05
N SER A 169 20.52 -0.27 -1.40
CA SER A 169 19.78 -1.52 -1.22
C SER A 169 18.63 -1.47 -0.20
N THR A 170 18.44 -0.34 0.48
CA THR A 170 17.46 -0.22 1.57
C THR A 170 16.77 1.13 1.59
N HIS A 171 15.72 1.25 2.40
CA HIS A 171 14.94 2.47 2.61
C HIS A 171 14.32 2.98 1.29
N GLY A 172 13.84 2.03 0.47
CA GLY A 172 13.19 2.34 -0.79
C GLY A 172 11.74 2.82 -0.62
N VAL A 173 10.82 2.09 -1.25
CA VAL A 173 9.37 2.35 -1.12
C VAL A 173 8.81 1.80 0.20
N GLY A 174 7.50 1.90 0.41
CA GLY A 174 6.86 1.38 1.62
C GLY A 174 5.37 1.12 1.45
N THR A 175 4.55 1.68 2.33
CA THR A 175 3.11 1.45 2.40
C THR A 175 2.32 2.28 1.39
N CYS A 176 1.12 1.80 1.07
CA CYS A 176 0.15 2.40 0.16
C CYS A 176 -1.24 2.32 0.80
N PHE A 177 -1.92 3.45 1.03
CA PHE A 177 -3.24 3.49 1.67
C PHE A 177 -4.02 4.73 1.27
N PHE A 178 -5.33 4.77 1.53
CA PHE A 178 -6.16 5.96 1.27
C PHE A 178 -6.30 6.85 2.51
N ASP A 179 -6.18 8.16 2.32
CA ASP A 179 -6.58 9.14 3.34
C ASP A 179 -8.12 9.29 3.41
N GLN A 180 -8.61 10.01 4.42
CA GLN A 180 -10.05 10.25 4.60
C GLN A 180 -10.68 11.12 3.50
N SER A 181 -9.86 11.79 2.70
CA SER A 181 -10.29 12.64 1.57
C SER A 181 -10.27 11.89 0.23
N GLY A 182 -9.93 10.59 0.22
CA GLY A 182 -9.89 9.76 -0.98
C GLY A 182 -8.60 9.88 -1.80
N TYR A 183 -7.54 10.48 -1.27
CA TYR A 183 -6.24 10.49 -1.94
C TYR A 183 -5.42 9.25 -1.56
N LEU A 184 -4.64 8.76 -2.52
CA LEU A 184 -3.72 7.68 -2.30
C LEU A 184 -2.43 8.20 -1.65
N MET A 185 -2.09 7.67 -0.50
CA MET A 185 -0.90 7.99 0.28
C MET A 185 0.18 6.94 0.06
N LEU A 186 1.36 7.38 -0.37
CA LEU A 186 2.54 6.53 -0.58
C LEU A 186 3.66 6.97 0.36
N SER A 187 4.16 6.06 1.20
CA SER A 187 5.37 6.34 1.97
C SER A 187 6.62 6.07 1.14
N VAL A 188 7.62 6.95 1.25
CA VAL A 188 8.91 6.82 0.58
C VAL A 188 10.02 7.01 1.60
N GLY A 189 10.94 6.06 1.66
CA GLY A 189 12.18 6.22 2.41
C GLY A 189 13.13 7.22 1.74
N ASP A 190 14.20 7.55 2.43
CA ASP A 190 15.23 8.48 1.97
C ASP A 190 16.24 7.86 0.97
N GLY A 191 16.13 6.55 0.73
CA GLY A 191 17.08 5.80 -0.08
C GLY A 191 18.40 5.48 0.62
N SER A 192 18.44 5.55 1.96
CA SER A 192 19.60 5.29 2.84
C SER A 192 20.84 6.15 2.58
N PHE A 193 21.88 5.92 3.38
CA PHE A 193 23.18 6.57 3.23
C PHE A 193 24.08 5.82 2.24
N GLY A 194 24.90 6.56 1.48
CA GLY A 194 26.04 6.02 0.73
C GLY A 194 25.93 6.09 -0.78
N ASP A 195 24.72 6.26 -1.34
CA ASP A 195 24.47 6.40 -2.79
C ASP A 195 25.37 5.52 -3.66
N SER A 196 25.52 4.24 -3.28
CA SER A 196 26.43 3.29 -3.93
C SER A 196 26.18 3.19 -5.44
N TRP A 197 24.97 3.54 -5.89
CA TRP A 197 24.55 3.52 -7.28
C TRP A 197 24.42 4.91 -7.92
N GLY A 198 24.78 5.97 -7.21
CA GLY A 198 24.60 7.36 -7.64
C GLY A 198 25.30 7.70 -8.95
N SER A 199 26.56 7.30 -9.11
CA SER A 199 27.31 7.53 -10.36
C SER A 199 26.63 6.88 -11.57
N LEU A 200 26.03 5.69 -11.38
CA LEU A 200 25.28 5.03 -12.43
C LEU A 200 23.95 5.75 -12.70
N ALA A 201 23.24 6.20 -11.66
CA ALA A 201 22.01 6.97 -11.80
C ALA A 201 22.23 8.26 -12.61
N VAL A 202 23.31 9.00 -12.33
CA VAL A 202 23.69 10.21 -13.07
C VAL A 202 24.04 9.88 -14.52
N SER A 203 24.88 8.86 -14.75
CA SER A 203 25.29 8.50 -16.12
C SER A 203 24.16 7.97 -16.99
N LYS A 204 23.14 7.33 -16.40
CA LYS A 204 21.91 6.91 -17.09
C LYS A 204 20.88 8.03 -17.25
N GLY A 205 21.12 9.23 -16.69
CA GLY A 205 20.23 10.38 -16.80
C GLY A 205 19.03 10.37 -15.84
N MET A 206 19.06 9.52 -14.82
CA MET A 206 18.00 9.44 -13.81
C MET A 206 17.95 10.68 -12.90
N MET A 207 19.11 11.29 -12.64
CA MET A 207 19.21 12.52 -11.85
C MET A 207 20.46 13.32 -12.22
N SER A 208 20.50 14.59 -11.80
CA SER A 208 21.68 15.43 -11.98
C SER A 208 22.75 15.15 -10.92
N GLN A 209 24.01 15.49 -11.24
CA GLN A 209 25.10 15.42 -10.26
C GLN A 209 24.84 16.32 -9.05
N ALA A 210 24.18 17.45 -9.24
CA ALA A 210 23.81 18.35 -8.14
C ALA A 210 22.81 17.68 -7.18
N MET A 211 21.83 16.94 -7.70
CA MET A 211 20.88 16.18 -6.88
C MET A 211 21.56 15.02 -6.15
N LEU A 212 22.50 14.33 -6.80
CA LEU A 212 23.29 13.27 -6.17
C LEU A 212 24.10 13.78 -4.97
N ASN A 213 24.75 14.95 -5.09
CA ASN A 213 25.59 15.52 -4.03
C ASN A 213 24.83 15.89 -2.75
N LEU A 214 23.50 15.85 -2.76
CA LEU A 214 22.68 16.07 -1.56
C LEU A 214 22.60 14.83 -0.67
N HIS A 215 22.91 13.63 -1.18
CA HIS A 215 22.79 12.39 -0.42
C HIS A 215 21.40 12.24 0.24
N SER A 216 21.34 11.82 1.51
CA SER A 216 20.10 11.71 2.28
C SER A 216 19.36 13.05 2.43
N GLU A 217 20.05 14.19 2.27
CA GLU A 217 19.42 15.52 2.33
C GLU A 217 18.51 15.82 1.13
N ARG A 218 18.46 14.92 0.13
CA ARG A 218 17.36 14.92 -0.86
C ARG A 218 15.98 14.90 -0.20
N ALA A 219 15.88 14.32 1.00
CA ALA A 219 14.66 14.36 1.81
C ALA A 219 14.22 15.79 2.18
N GLN A 220 15.13 16.77 2.18
CA GLN A 220 14.83 18.18 2.48
C GLN A 220 14.56 19.02 1.22
N VAL A 221 14.62 18.43 0.03
CA VAL A 221 14.39 19.14 -1.24
C VAL A 221 12.98 18.85 -1.75
N ASP A 222 12.19 19.92 -1.94
CA ASP A 222 10.80 19.83 -2.39
C ASP A 222 10.66 19.19 -3.78
N SER A 223 11.63 19.43 -4.66
CA SER A 223 11.63 18.85 -6.00
C SER A 223 12.11 17.39 -6.03
N CYS A 224 12.43 16.78 -4.89
CA CYS A 224 12.83 15.39 -4.79
C CYS A 224 11.82 14.60 -3.96
N LEU A 225 11.35 13.47 -4.51
CA LEU A 225 10.33 12.64 -3.86
C LEU A 225 10.90 11.65 -2.83
N ALA A 226 12.22 11.61 -2.62
CA ALA A 226 12.84 10.80 -1.57
C ALA A 226 12.49 11.35 -0.18
N GLY A 227 12.29 10.46 0.79
CA GLY A 227 12.05 10.79 2.19
C GLY A 227 10.75 11.53 2.45
N LYS A 228 9.69 11.23 1.70
CA LYS A 228 8.39 11.94 1.74
C LYS A 228 7.23 11.01 2.07
N ILE A 229 6.12 11.63 2.45
CA ILE A 229 4.81 11.03 2.27
C ILE A 229 4.14 11.70 1.06
N LEU A 230 3.90 10.95 -0.01
CA LEU A 230 3.28 11.44 -1.22
C LEU A 230 1.77 11.27 -1.16
N ARG A 231 1.04 12.30 -1.57
CA ARG A 231 -0.41 12.28 -1.75
C ARG A 231 -0.72 12.37 -3.24
N ILE A 232 -1.30 11.31 -3.77
CA ILE A 232 -1.54 11.08 -5.20
C ILE A 232 -3.05 11.11 -5.46
N ASP A 233 -3.47 11.84 -6.49
CA ASP A 233 -4.80 11.71 -7.07
C ASP A 233 -4.92 10.31 -7.73
N PRO A 234 -5.78 9.43 -7.20
CA PRO A 234 -5.90 8.05 -7.69
C PRO A 234 -6.45 7.94 -9.12
N ALA A 235 -7.09 9.00 -9.63
CA ALA A 235 -7.66 9.02 -10.98
C ALA A 235 -6.63 9.47 -12.03
N THR A 236 -5.80 10.47 -11.69
CA THR A 236 -4.95 11.18 -12.65
C THR A 236 -3.44 11.00 -12.42
N GLY A 237 -3.02 10.61 -11.23
CA GLY A 237 -1.60 10.57 -10.83
C GLY A 237 -1.04 11.92 -10.35
N GLY A 238 -1.84 12.99 -10.36
CA GLY A 238 -1.41 14.29 -9.86
C GLY A 238 -0.97 14.22 -8.39
N GLN A 239 0.22 14.74 -8.08
CA GLN A 239 0.90 14.52 -6.81
C GLN A 239 1.18 15.80 -6.02
N SER A 240 1.19 15.66 -4.70
CA SER A 240 1.79 16.61 -3.73
C SER A 240 2.60 15.84 -2.70
N ALA A 241 3.68 16.43 -2.18
CA ALA A 241 4.54 15.80 -1.17
C ALA A 241 4.47 16.59 0.14
N PHE A 242 4.52 15.87 1.26
CA PHE A 242 4.61 16.40 2.63
C PHE A 242 5.84 15.85 3.34
#